data_AF-K9P4F5-F1
#
_entry.id   AF-K9P4F5-F1
#
_cell.length_a   1.000
_cell.length_b   1.000
_cell.length_c   1.000
_cell.angle_alpha   90.00
_cell.angle_beta   90.00
_cell.angle_gamma   90.00
#
_symmetry.space_group_name_H-M   'P 1'
#
loop_
_entity.id
_entity.type
_entity.pdbx_description
1 polymer ?
#
loop_
_entity_poly.entity_id
_entity_poly.type
_entity_poly.pdbx_seq_one_letter_code
_entity_poly.pdbx_strand_id
1 'polypeptide(L)' 'MKEQATAVALVALWVLGWGVGGSLIDAGLIGAGVYDLDGGQTGTLITFLLWSLLWGGVGLKLWRRRGAGSSEDGNSGT' A
#
# COMPACT_ATOMS: atom_id res chain seq x y z
N MET A 1 5.94 11.88 18.79
CA MET A 1 6.88 12.38 17.76
C MET A 1 7.30 11.29 16.77
N LYS A 2 7.86 10.14 17.22
CA LYS A 2 8.38 9.07 16.33
C LYS A 2 7.33 8.46 15.39
N GLU A 3 6.09 8.28 15.86
CA GLU A 3 5.04 7.63 15.06
C GLU A 3 4.53 8.49 13.90
N GLN A 4 4.45 9.81 14.10
CA GLN A 4 4.06 10.72 13.03
C GLN A 4 5.12 10.76 11.93
N ALA A 5 6.41 10.73 12.28
CA ALA A 5 7.49 10.63 11.31
C ALA A 5 7.40 9.34 10.46
N THR A 6 7.05 8.20 11.09
CA THR A 6 6.84 6.94 10.35
C THR A 6 5.63 7.00 9.42
N ALA A 7 4.51 7.57 9.87
CA ALA A 7 3.32 7.72 9.03
C ALA A 7 3.61 8.61 7.80
N VAL A 8 4.28 9.74 8.01
CA VAL A 8 4.69 10.65 6.93
C VAL A 8 5.65 9.96 5.96
N ALA A 9 6.62 9.20 6.47
CA ALA A 9 7.54 8.45 5.63
C ALA A 9 6.83 7.39 4.78
N LEU A 10 5.82 6.70 5.33
CA LEU A 10 5.01 5.73 4.59
C LEU A 10 4.18 6.39 3.49
N VAL A 11 3.57 7.55 3.77
CA VAL A 11 2.83 8.32 2.76
C VAL A 11 3.79 8.85 1.68
N ALA A 12 4.95 9.38 2.07
CA ALA A 12 5.96 9.84 1.12
C ALA A 12 6.44 8.70 0.22
N LEU A 13 6.67 7.51 0.78
CA LEU A 13 7.07 6.33 0.01
C LEU A 13 5.96 5.84 -0.92
N TRP A 14 4.70 5.91 -0.49
CA TRP A 14 3.53 5.62 -1.32
C TRP A 14 3.43 6.57 -2.53
N VAL A 15 3.59 7.88 -2.30
CA VAL A 15 3.57 8.91 -3.37
C VAL A 15 4.77 8.76 -4.30
N LEU A 16 5.98 8.62 -3.76
CA LEU A 16 7.20 8.52 -4.58
C LEU A 16 7.25 7.22 -5.37
N GLY A 17 6.74 6.12 -4.81
CA GLY A 17 6.65 4.83 -5.49
C GLY A 17 5.59 4.79 -6.59
N TRP A 18 4.63 5.72 -6.60
CA TRP A 18 3.54 5.78 -7.57
C TRP A 18 4.03 5.78 -9.02
N GLY A 19 5.06 6.57 -9.33
CA GLY A 19 5.55 6.71 -10.71
C GLY A 19 5.98 5.38 -11.33
N VAL A 20 6.77 4.58 -10.60
CA VAL A 20 7.25 3.28 -11.08
C VAL A 20 6.18 2.19 -10.89
N GLY A 21 5.57 2.14 -9.72
CA GLY A 21 4.61 1.10 -9.37
C GLY A 21 3.29 1.20 -10.13
N GLY A 22 2.77 2.43 -10.28
CA GLY A 22 1.59 2.72 -11.09
C GLY A 22 1.82 2.35 -12.55
N SER A 23 2.99 2.70 -13.12
CA SER A 23 3.32 2.34 -14.51
C SER A 23 3.43 0.83 -14.73
N LEU A 24 3.95 0.07 -13.75
CA LEU A 24 4.02 -1.39 -13.82
C LEU A 24 2.63 -2.04 -13.76
N ILE A 25 1.74 -1.52 -12.91
CA ILE A 25 0.36 -1.98 -12.81
C ILE A 25 -0.38 -1.67 -14.12
N ASP A 26 -0.23 -0.44 -14.63
CA ASP A 26 -0.84 0.01 -15.89
C ASP A 26 -0.41 -0.87 -17.06
N ALA A 27 0.90 -1.12 -17.21
CA ALA A 27 1.44 -2.02 -18.23
C ALA A 27 0.91 -3.46 -18.10
N GLY A 28 0.77 -3.97 -16.87
CA GLY A 28 0.21 -5.29 -16.62
C GLY A 28 -1.28 -5.39 -16.98
N LEU A 29 -2.06 -4.35 -16.70
CA LEU A 29 -3.50 -4.31 -17.00
C LEU A 29 -3.76 -4.19 -18.49
N ILE A 30 -2.98 -3.37 -19.20
CA ILE A 30 -3.02 -3.28 -20.66
C ILE A 30 -2.61 -4.62 -21.28
N GLY A 31 -1.50 -5.21 -20.81
CA GLY A 31 -1.04 -6.51 -21.29
C GLY A 31 -2.03 -7.66 -21.04
N ALA A 32 -2.86 -7.56 -20.00
CA ALA A 32 -3.92 -8.52 -19.69
C ALA A 32 -5.26 -8.21 -20.39
N GLY A 33 -5.37 -7.12 -21.14
CA GLY A 33 -6.60 -6.70 -21.83
C GLY A 33 -7.70 -6.19 -20.90
N VAL A 34 -7.36 -5.73 -19.67
CA VAL A 34 -8.33 -5.22 -18.69
C VAL A 34 -8.90 -3.86 -19.12
N TYR A 35 -8.07 -3.04 -19.76
CA TYR A 35 -8.49 -1.82 -20.46
C TYR A 35 -7.48 -1.48 -21.57
N ASP A 36 -7.83 -0.48 -22.38
CA ASP A 36 -7.00 0.05 -23.45
C ASP A 36 -6.61 1.52 -23.17
N LEU A 37 -5.61 2.03 -23.88
CA LEU A 37 -5.07 3.39 -23.77
C LEU A 37 -6.14 4.48 -24.03
N ASP A 38 -7.19 4.16 -24.80
CA ASP A 38 -8.33 5.05 -25.06
C ASP A 38 -9.23 5.26 -23.82
N GLY A 39 -9.19 4.35 -22.84
CA GLY A 39 -9.97 4.44 -21.60
C GLY A 39 -9.35 5.32 -20.51
N GLY A 40 -8.38 6.19 -20.84
CA GLY A 40 -7.35 6.73 -19.94
C GLY A 40 -7.73 7.09 -18.49
N GLN A 41 -8.92 7.65 -18.25
CA GLN A 41 -9.38 7.98 -16.88
C GLN A 41 -9.78 6.73 -16.08
N THR A 42 -10.41 5.75 -16.72
CA THR A 42 -10.76 4.45 -16.15
C THR A 42 -9.51 3.64 -15.82
N GLY A 43 -8.52 3.62 -16.72
CA GLY A 43 -7.24 2.94 -16.47
C GLY A 43 -6.50 3.52 -15.27
N THR A 44 -6.42 4.85 -15.19
CA THR A 44 -5.81 5.56 -14.05
C THR A 44 -6.53 5.22 -12.73
N LEU A 45 -7.87 5.16 -12.74
CA LEU A 45 -8.65 4.81 -11.55
C LEU A 45 -8.35 3.38 -11.08
N ILE A 46 -8.32 2.41 -11.99
CA ILE A 46 -8.03 1.01 -11.65
C ILE A 46 -6.61 0.89 -11.06
N THR A 47 -5.63 1.49 -11.73
CA THR A 47 -4.25 1.54 -11.25
C THR A 47 -4.15 2.18 -9.87
N PHE A 48 -4.92 3.25 -9.63
CA PHE A 48 -4.99 3.92 -8.32
C PHE A 48 -5.56 3.04 -7.22
N LEU A 49 -6.66 2.35 -7.51
CA LEU A 49 -7.26 1.44 -6.56
C LEU A 49 -6.32 0.29 -6.23
N LEU A 50 -5.69 -0.33 -7.23
CA LEU A 50 -4.77 -1.45 -7.01
C LEU A 50 -3.53 -1.05 -6.22
N TRP A 51 -2.92 0.08 -6.55
CA TRP A 51 -1.77 0.60 -5.81
C TRP A 51 -2.13 0.99 -4.37
N SER A 52 -3.31 1.60 -4.18
CA SER A 52 -3.83 1.94 -2.85
C SER A 52 -4.13 0.69 -2.02
N LEU A 53 -4.69 -0.35 -2.63
CA LEU A 53 -4.93 -1.65 -1.99
C LEU A 53 -3.63 -2.34 -1.60
N LEU A 54 -2.63 -2.35 -2.48
CA LEU A 54 -1.32 -2.92 -2.23
C LEU A 54 -0.68 -2.29 -0.98
N TRP A 55 -0.64 -0.96 -0.92
CA TRP A 55 -0.06 -0.23 0.20
C TRP A 55 -0.94 -0.21 1.44
N GLY A 56 -2.26 -0.20 1.29
CA GLY A 56 -3.21 -0.40 2.39
C GLY A 56 -3.00 -1.75 3.05
N GLY A 57 -2.75 -2.81 2.26
CA GLY A 57 -2.38 -4.14 2.75
C GLY A 57 -1.05 -4.15 3.50
N VAL A 58 -0.03 -3.43 3.01
CA VAL A 58 1.24 -3.24 3.71
C VAL A 58 1.03 -2.54 5.06
N GLY A 59 0.27 -1.43 5.07
CA GLY A 59 -0.06 -0.69 6.29
C GLY A 59 -0.80 -1.55 7.31
N LEU A 60 -1.81 -2.32 6.87
CA LEU A 60 -2.56 -3.23 7.72
C LEU A 60 -1.67 -4.35 8.29
N LYS A 61 -0.77 -4.91 7.47
CA LYS A 61 0.20 -5.93 7.93
C LYS A 61 1.14 -5.37 8.99
N LEU A 62 1.65 -4.16 8.81
CA LEU A 62 2.51 -3.49 9.78
C LEU A 62 1.75 -3.19 11.08
N TRP A 63 0.51 -2.70 10.98
CA TRP A 63 -0.35 -2.45 12.14
C TRP A 63 -0.64 -3.74 12.93
N ARG A 64 -0.99 -4.83 12.24
CA ARG A 64 -1.22 -6.14 12.87
C ARG A 64 0.03 -6.68 13.56
N ARG A 65 1.21 -6.57 12.94
CA ARG A 65 2.47 -7.00 13.56
C ARG A 65 2.78 -6.22 14.83
N ARG A 66 2.49 -4.92 14.84
CA ARG A 66 2.65 -4.09 16.04
C ARG A 66 1.68 -4.48 17.14
N GLY A 67 0.41 -4.75 16.83
CA GLY A 67 -0.59 -5.17 17.82
C GLY A 67 -0.34 -6.58 18.38
N ALA A 68 0.15 -7.50 17.54
CA ALA A 68 0.48 -8.87 17.97
C ALA A 68 1.64 -8.92 18.97
N GLY A 69 2.64 -8.03 18.84
CA GLY A 69 3.77 -7.96 19.76
C GLY A 69 3.45 -7.35 21.14
N SER A 70 2.24 -6.81 21.35
CA SER A 70 1.84 -6.21 22.64
C SER A 70 1.10 -7.19 23.57
N SER A 71 0.95 -8.46 23.18
CA SER A 71 0.15 -9.45 23.93
C SER A 71 0.99 -10.46 24.74
N GLU A 72 2.32 -10.31 24.80
CA GLU A 72 3.25 -11.27 25.44
C GLU A 72 3.94 -10.76 26.72
N ASP A 73 3.52 -9.62 27.28
CA ASP A 73 4.17 -9.03 28.49
C ASP A 73 3.24 -8.97 29.72
N GLY A 74 2.29 -9.91 29.86
CA GLY A 74 1.24 -9.85 30.89
C GLY A 74 1.11 -11.04 31.85
N ASN A 75 1.94 -12.08 31.77
CA ASN A 75 1.82 -13.23 32.67
C ASN A 75 3.17 -13.89 32.98
N SER A 76 3.86 -13.37 34.00
CA SER A 76 4.72 -14.20 34.85
C SER A 76 4.34 -13.92 36.29
N GLY A 77 3.25 -14.56 36.72
CA GLY A 77 2.99 -14.75 38.13
C GLY A 77 4.01 -15.74 38.70
N THR A 78 4.84 -15.25 39.62
CA THR A 78 5.38 -15.98 40.78
C THR A 78 5.61 -14.98 41.90
#